data_AF-A0A3D2WFE2-F1
#
_entry.id   AF-A0A3D2WFE2-F1
#
_cell.length_a   1.000
_cell.length_b   1.000
_cell.length_c   1.000
_cell.angle_alpha   90.00
_cell.angle_beta   90.00
_cell.angle_gamma   90.00
#
_symmetry.space_group_name_H-M   'P 1'
#
loop_
_entity.id
_entity.type
_entity.pdbx_description
1 polymer ?
#
loop_
_entity_poly.entity_id
_entity_poly.type
_entity_poly.pdbx_seq_one_letter_code
_entity_poly.pdbx_strand_id
1 'polypeptide(L)'
;ALNRLIDLCEARSVSLAFESRSPGLPEGADVLDVDGSPVDLILALGGDGTMLRASRLAIGSGLPVFGVNTGRLGFLTTTPEKELEVGVTAVLDGQALVERRFTLSASVNVAEGADLGPFNALNDVVVHHSGAARVTPIRLTVERPEREEEIGSFTGDGVILASPTGSTAYSLSAGGPIVAPDVECMVVTPICPHSLSVRPLVVGSHEKVAVTGLDPGHNLQLTIDGQVEAELGSQDTVVVSRGEHEVSLVQLQGQTFLDTMRRKLNWAARPPERA
;
A
#
# COMPACT_ATOMS: atom_id res chain seq x y z
N ALA A 1 -20.81 10.47 8.77
CA ALA A 1 -20.61 9.01 8.61
C ALA A 1 -20.92 8.20 9.87
N LEU A 2 -20.19 8.39 10.98
CA LEU A 2 -20.17 7.46 12.11
C LEU A 2 -21.54 7.13 12.72
N ASN A 3 -22.36 8.12 13.08
CA ASN A 3 -23.70 7.85 13.65
C ASN A 3 -24.59 7.04 12.71
N ARG A 4 -24.57 7.35 11.40
CA ARG A 4 -25.33 6.59 10.39
C ARG A 4 -24.89 5.13 10.30
N LEU A 5 -23.60 4.86 10.50
CA LEU A 5 -23.08 3.50 10.56
C LEU A 5 -23.57 2.78 11.82
N ILE A 6 -23.52 3.43 12.98
CA ILE A 6 -23.98 2.86 14.25
C ILE A 6 -25.47 2.51 14.14
N ASP A 7 -26.31 3.45 13.71
CA ASP A 7 -27.76 3.24 13.53
C ASP A 7 -28.04 2.05 12.59
N LEU A 8 -27.28 1.93 11.50
CA LEU A 8 -27.41 0.82 10.55
C LEU A 8 -27.01 -0.52 11.17
N CYS A 9 -25.90 -0.57 11.88
CA CYS A 9 -25.40 -1.79 12.53
C CYS A 9 -26.35 -2.24 13.64
N GLU A 10 -26.88 -1.32 14.46
CA GLU A 10 -27.91 -1.61 15.45
C GLU A 10 -29.16 -2.21 14.79
N ALA A 11 -29.67 -1.57 13.73
CA ALA A 11 -30.84 -2.06 12.99
C ALA A 11 -30.64 -3.44 12.36
N ARG A 12 -29.39 -3.82 12.07
CA ARG A 12 -29.00 -5.10 11.46
C ARG A 12 -28.46 -6.11 12.47
N SER A 13 -28.45 -5.79 13.77
CA SER A 13 -27.89 -6.63 14.83
C SER A 13 -26.41 -7.00 14.59
N VAL A 14 -25.63 -6.05 14.09
CA VAL A 14 -24.18 -6.18 13.86
C VAL A 14 -23.45 -5.50 15.01
N SER A 15 -22.52 -6.23 15.64
CA SER A 15 -21.64 -5.67 16.67
C SER A 15 -20.53 -4.82 16.04
N LEU A 16 -20.21 -3.69 16.67
CA LEU A 16 -19.14 -2.79 16.26
C LEU A 16 -18.05 -2.73 17.33
N ALA A 17 -16.81 -2.89 16.89
CA ALA A 17 -15.62 -2.62 17.70
C ALA A 17 -14.73 -1.61 16.96
N PHE A 18 -14.03 -0.75 17.69
CA PHE A 18 -13.32 0.39 17.13
C PHE A 18 -11.85 0.43 17.53
N GLU A 19 -11.00 0.95 16.66
CA GLU A 19 -9.61 1.19 17.01
C GLU A 19 -9.51 2.22 18.15
N SER A 20 -8.73 1.90 19.19
CA SER A 20 -8.65 2.62 20.47
C SER A 20 -8.29 4.12 20.38
N ARG A 21 -7.76 4.58 19.25
CA ARG A 21 -7.39 5.99 19.00
C ARG A 21 -8.28 6.69 17.97
N SER A 22 -9.43 6.09 17.64
CA SER A 22 -10.34 6.70 16.66
C SER A 22 -10.95 7.99 17.22
N PRO A 23 -10.97 9.10 16.47
CA PRO A 23 -11.64 10.32 16.90
C PRO A 23 -13.17 10.12 16.91
N GLY A 24 -13.84 10.60 17.96
CA GLY A 24 -15.30 10.58 18.06
C GLY A 24 -15.91 9.24 18.46
N LEU A 25 -15.15 8.39 19.17
CA LEU A 25 -15.67 7.14 19.72
C LEU A 25 -16.87 7.37 20.65
N PRO A 26 -17.94 6.56 20.53
CA PRO A 26 -19.00 6.53 21.53
C PRO A 26 -18.46 6.16 22.91
N GLU A 27 -19.06 6.70 23.96
CA GLU A 27 -18.73 6.33 25.33
C GLU A 27 -19.08 4.84 25.56
N GLY A 28 -18.12 4.07 26.08
CA GLY A 28 -18.29 2.62 26.30
C GLY A 28 -18.20 1.75 25.04
N ALA A 29 -17.72 2.28 23.92
CA ALA A 29 -17.52 1.51 22.70
C ALA A 29 -16.49 0.37 22.89
N ASP A 30 -16.79 -0.79 22.30
CA ASP A 30 -15.87 -1.92 22.30
C ASP A 30 -14.60 -1.59 21.51
N VAL A 31 -13.46 -2.04 22.03
CA VAL A 31 -12.16 -1.83 21.39
C VAL A 31 -11.88 -2.99 20.44
N LEU A 32 -11.47 -2.66 19.21
CA LEU A 32 -11.09 -3.63 18.20
C LEU A 32 -9.83 -4.38 18.65
N ASP A 33 -9.99 -5.69 18.84
CA ASP A 33 -8.93 -6.65 19.03
C ASP A 33 -9.03 -7.70 17.92
N VAL A 34 -8.19 -7.56 16.89
CA VAL A 34 -8.20 -8.42 15.71
C VAL A 34 -7.73 -9.84 16.03
N ASP A 35 -6.93 -10.01 17.08
CA ASP A 35 -6.34 -11.30 17.46
C ASP A 35 -7.20 -12.03 18.52
N GLY A 36 -7.93 -11.27 19.36
CA GLY A 36 -8.68 -11.81 20.49
C GLY A 36 -10.19 -11.88 20.33
N SER A 37 -10.79 -11.17 19.37
CA SER A 37 -12.24 -11.10 19.18
C SER A 37 -12.69 -11.67 17.82
N PRO A 38 -13.90 -12.26 17.72
CA PRO A 38 -14.45 -12.67 16.42
C PRO A 38 -14.76 -11.41 15.59
N VAL A 39 -13.92 -11.15 14.59
CA VAL A 39 -14.10 -10.07 13.61
C VAL A 39 -14.42 -10.71 12.27
N ASP A 40 -15.50 -10.27 11.62
CA ASP A 40 -15.89 -10.77 10.29
C ASP A 40 -15.50 -9.83 9.15
N LEU A 41 -15.34 -8.53 9.44
CA LEU A 41 -15.09 -7.48 8.47
C LEU A 41 -14.37 -6.30 9.13
N ILE A 42 -13.34 -5.76 8.48
CA ILE A 42 -12.74 -4.48 8.87
C ILE A 42 -13.31 -3.37 7.98
N LEU A 43 -13.89 -2.34 8.59
CA LEU A 43 -14.43 -1.18 7.88
C LEU A 43 -13.52 0.04 8.04
N ALA A 44 -12.92 0.49 6.94
CA ALA A 44 -12.15 1.72 6.89
C ALA A 44 -13.03 2.91 6.50
N LEU A 45 -13.34 3.79 7.47
CA LEU A 45 -14.01 5.07 7.20
C LEU A 45 -12.96 6.18 7.02
N GLY A 46 -12.60 6.49 5.78
CA GLY A 46 -11.54 7.45 5.49
C GLY A 46 -11.02 7.37 4.06
N GLY A 47 -9.85 7.96 3.81
CA GLY A 47 -9.18 7.86 2.50
C GLY A 47 -8.31 6.61 2.39
N ASP A 48 -7.48 6.58 1.34
CA ASP A 48 -6.58 5.44 1.08
C ASP A 48 -5.57 5.19 2.21
N GLY A 49 -5.13 6.23 2.94
CA GLY A 49 -4.27 6.05 4.11
C GLY A 49 -4.95 5.28 5.25
N THR A 50 -6.25 5.53 5.48
CA THR A 50 -7.06 4.76 6.45
C THR A 50 -7.24 3.33 5.96
N MET A 51 -7.45 3.14 4.66
CA MET A 51 -7.58 1.81 4.06
C MET A 51 -6.27 1.01 4.13
N LEU A 52 -5.11 1.64 3.95
CA LEU A 52 -3.81 1.00 4.14
C LEU A 52 -3.61 0.57 5.59
N ARG A 53 -3.96 1.43 6.54
CA ARG A 53 -3.89 1.10 7.97
C ARG A 53 -4.78 -0.10 8.30
N ALA A 54 -6.03 -0.09 7.83
CA ALA A 54 -6.97 -1.19 8.00
C ALA A 54 -6.49 -2.49 7.32
N SER A 55 -5.94 -2.37 6.10
CA SER A 55 -5.37 -3.50 5.37
C SER A 55 -4.22 -4.13 6.12
N ARG A 56 -3.35 -3.34 6.76
CA ARG A 56 -2.23 -3.85 7.58
C ARG A 56 -2.71 -4.71 8.75
N LEU A 57 -3.81 -4.31 9.40
CA LEU A 57 -4.44 -5.11 10.46
C LEU A 57 -5.02 -6.44 9.94
N ALA A 58 -5.37 -6.50 8.65
CA ALA A 58 -5.94 -7.69 8.01
C ALA A 58 -4.88 -8.67 7.45
N ILE A 59 -3.62 -8.26 7.38
CA ILE A 59 -2.55 -9.10 6.82
C ILE A 59 -2.38 -10.35 7.70
N GLY A 60 -2.46 -11.53 7.09
CA GLY A 60 -2.31 -12.81 7.79
C GLY A 60 -3.57 -13.33 8.46
N SER A 61 -4.56 -12.47 8.79
CA SER A 61 -5.84 -12.92 9.36
C SER A 61 -6.85 -13.36 8.29
N GLY A 62 -6.66 -12.91 7.04
CA GLY A 62 -7.58 -13.21 5.93
C GLY A 62 -8.88 -12.42 5.98
N LEU A 63 -9.02 -11.50 6.93
CA LEU A 63 -10.21 -10.68 7.10
C LEU A 63 -10.43 -9.77 5.89
N PRO A 64 -11.68 -9.69 5.38
CA PRO A 64 -12.01 -8.74 4.33
C PRO A 64 -11.98 -7.30 4.88
N VAL A 65 -11.51 -6.38 4.06
CA VAL A 65 -11.47 -4.95 4.37
C VAL A 65 -12.36 -4.19 3.39
N PHE A 66 -13.33 -3.45 3.91
CA PHE A 66 -14.20 -2.58 3.12
C PHE A 66 -13.88 -1.11 3.40
N GLY A 67 -13.74 -0.31 2.34
CA GLY A 67 -13.39 1.11 2.45
C GLY A 67 -14.54 2.03 2.04
N VAL A 68 -14.87 2.99 2.90
CA VAL A 68 -15.79 4.09 2.58
C VAL A 68 -15.06 5.42 2.68
N ASN A 69 -15.03 6.13 1.56
CA ASN A 69 -14.33 7.39 1.39
C ASN A 69 -15.14 8.59 1.91
N THR A 70 -14.64 9.22 2.97
CA THR A 70 -15.21 10.44 3.59
C THR A 70 -14.60 11.74 3.06
N GLY A 71 -13.78 11.67 2.01
CA GLY A 71 -13.11 12.80 1.39
C GLY A 71 -13.06 12.70 -0.13
N ARG A 72 -11.85 12.83 -0.70
CA ARG A 72 -11.64 12.62 -2.14
C ARG A 72 -11.49 11.14 -2.38
N LEU A 73 -12.30 10.58 -3.30
CA LEU A 73 -12.23 9.18 -3.74
C LEU A 73 -10.78 8.69 -3.90
N GLY A 74 -10.49 7.45 -3.57
CA GLY A 74 -9.16 6.86 -3.69
C GLY A 74 -9.08 5.81 -4.78
N PHE A 75 -7.94 5.15 -4.89
CA PHE A 75 -7.80 3.90 -5.65
C PHE A 75 -8.21 2.68 -4.82
N LEU A 76 -8.02 2.73 -3.50
CA LEU A 76 -8.41 1.67 -2.56
C LEU A 76 -9.80 1.91 -1.97
N THR A 77 -10.17 3.17 -1.75
CA THR A 77 -11.46 3.60 -1.18
C THR A 77 -12.42 4.12 -2.26
N THR A 78 -13.14 3.20 -2.88
CA THR A 78 -13.99 3.43 -4.06
C THR A 78 -15.44 3.79 -3.73
N THR A 79 -15.93 3.48 -2.53
CA THR A 79 -17.31 3.78 -2.10
C THR A 79 -17.38 5.18 -1.46
N PRO A 80 -18.15 6.14 -1.99
CA PRO A 80 -18.32 7.45 -1.37
C PRO A 80 -19.11 7.42 -0.05
N GLU A 81 -18.87 8.33 0.88
CA GLU A 81 -19.62 8.44 2.15
C GLU A 81 -21.14 8.57 1.97
N LYS A 82 -21.59 9.23 0.89
CA LYS A 82 -23.02 9.33 0.57
C LYS A 82 -23.68 7.97 0.30
N GLU A 83 -22.89 6.96 -0.06
CA GLU A 83 -23.32 5.59 -0.36
C GLU A 83 -22.98 4.62 0.79
N LEU A 84 -22.62 5.12 1.97
CA LEU A 84 -22.23 4.33 3.14
C LEU A 84 -23.22 3.20 3.46
N GLU A 85 -24.49 3.52 3.67
CA GLU A 85 -25.50 2.54 4.10
C GLU A 85 -25.80 1.53 3.00
N VAL A 86 -25.85 1.98 1.75
CA VAL A 86 -26.05 1.11 0.59
C VAL A 86 -24.89 0.13 0.46
N GLY A 87 -23.66 0.63 0.58
CA GLY A 87 -22.44 -0.17 0.49
C GLY A 87 -22.34 -1.18 1.62
N VAL A 88 -22.49 -0.73 2.87
CA VAL A 88 -22.44 -1.62 4.04
C VAL A 88 -23.55 -2.67 3.99
N THR A 89 -24.78 -2.28 3.61
CA THR A 89 -25.90 -3.22 3.44
C THR A 89 -25.57 -4.28 2.38
N ALA A 90 -25.05 -3.88 1.22
CA ALA A 90 -24.65 -4.81 0.17
C ALA A 90 -23.56 -5.80 0.63
N VAL A 91 -22.59 -5.34 1.43
CA VAL A 91 -21.57 -6.22 2.01
C VAL A 91 -22.19 -7.22 2.98
N LEU A 92 -23.03 -6.76 3.90
CA LEU A 92 -23.72 -7.63 4.87
C LEU A 92 -24.68 -8.63 4.20
N ASP A 93 -25.28 -8.26 3.07
CA ASP A 93 -26.17 -9.12 2.28
C ASP A 93 -25.40 -10.08 1.34
N GLY A 94 -24.05 -10.07 1.37
CA GLY A 94 -23.23 -10.93 0.51
C GLY A 94 -23.23 -10.54 -0.97
N GLN A 95 -23.61 -9.29 -1.29
CA GLN A 95 -23.70 -8.75 -2.65
C GLN A 95 -22.43 -7.99 -3.08
N ALA A 96 -21.31 -8.23 -2.40
CA ALA A 96 -20.02 -7.64 -2.70
C ALA A 96 -19.05 -8.69 -3.29
N LEU A 97 -18.02 -8.21 -3.97
CA LEU A 97 -16.90 -9.01 -4.48
C LEU A 97 -15.71 -8.85 -3.53
N VAL A 98 -14.90 -9.91 -3.42
CA VAL A 98 -13.62 -9.86 -2.70
C VAL A 98 -12.49 -9.98 -3.72
N GLU A 99 -11.67 -8.95 -3.78
CA GLU A 99 -10.47 -8.91 -4.61
C GLU A 99 -9.24 -9.14 -3.73
N ARG A 100 -8.37 -10.08 -4.14
CA ARG A 100 -7.15 -10.38 -3.41
C ARG A 100 -5.98 -9.57 -3.96
N ARG A 101 -5.25 -8.92 -3.07
CA ARG A 101 -4.05 -8.15 -3.42
C ARG A 101 -2.86 -8.72 -2.67
N PHE A 102 -1.83 -9.14 -3.39
CA PHE A 102 -0.60 -9.57 -2.74
C PHE A 102 0.12 -8.38 -2.09
N THR A 103 0.83 -8.66 -1.00
CA THR A 103 1.69 -7.68 -0.32
C THR A 103 3.14 -7.84 -0.78
N LEU A 104 3.94 -6.80 -0.59
CA LEU A 104 5.39 -6.92 -0.57
C LEU A 104 5.85 -7.30 0.84
N SER A 105 6.93 -8.06 0.92
CA SER A 105 7.69 -8.32 2.15
C SER A 105 9.06 -7.69 2.02
N ALA A 106 9.42 -6.83 2.98
CA ALA A 106 10.73 -6.21 3.10
C ALA A 106 11.45 -6.71 4.35
N SER A 107 12.70 -7.12 4.21
CA SER A 107 13.61 -7.38 5.32
C SER A 107 14.87 -6.53 5.18
N VAL A 108 15.51 -6.23 6.29
CA VAL A 108 16.79 -5.55 6.32
C VAL A 108 17.83 -6.54 6.82
N ASN A 109 18.78 -6.88 5.95
CA ASN A 109 19.95 -7.64 6.32
C ASN A 109 20.94 -6.67 6.97
N VAL A 110 21.04 -6.70 8.29
CA VAL A 110 21.84 -5.75 9.07
C VAL A 110 23.28 -6.26 9.14
N ALA A 111 24.25 -5.40 8.80
CA ALA A 111 25.65 -5.84 8.78
C ALA A 111 26.20 -6.19 10.16
N GLU A 112 25.76 -5.45 11.20
CA GLU A 112 26.11 -5.67 12.60
C GLU A 112 24.84 -5.77 13.46
N GLY A 113 24.35 -6.98 13.70
CA GLY A 113 23.23 -7.20 14.61
C GLY A 113 22.24 -8.25 14.12
N ALA A 114 20.98 -8.08 14.52
CA ALA A 114 19.88 -8.90 14.06
C ALA A 114 19.16 -8.21 12.90
N ASP A 115 18.75 -9.00 11.91
CA ASP A 115 17.95 -8.53 10.79
C ASP A 115 16.63 -7.92 11.27
N LEU A 116 16.13 -6.95 10.50
CA LEU A 116 14.84 -6.30 10.77
C LEU A 116 13.77 -6.82 9.83
N GLY A 117 12.54 -6.95 10.35
CA GLY A 117 11.38 -7.40 9.60
C GLY A 117 11.06 -8.90 9.83
N PRO A 118 10.28 -9.53 8.93
CA PRO A 118 9.75 -8.95 7.71
C PRO A 118 8.70 -7.85 8.00
N PHE A 119 8.71 -6.81 7.17
CA PHE A 119 7.68 -5.78 7.12
C PHE A 119 6.79 -6.04 5.89
N ASN A 120 5.48 -6.00 6.09
CA ASN A 120 4.54 -6.14 4.97
C ASN A 120 4.09 -4.76 4.45
N ALA A 121 4.07 -4.61 3.13
CA ALA A 121 3.59 -3.42 2.43
C ALA A 121 2.46 -3.78 1.46
N LEU A 122 1.35 -3.05 1.46
CA LEU A 122 0.33 -3.21 0.42
C LEU A 122 0.68 -2.40 -0.83
N ASN A 123 1.19 -1.20 -0.66
CA ASN A 123 1.59 -0.31 -1.74
C ASN A 123 3.06 -0.46 -2.05
N ASP A 124 3.93 -0.01 -1.16
CA ASP A 124 5.32 0.22 -1.50
C ASP A 124 6.30 0.16 -0.32
N VAL A 125 7.53 -0.16 -0.69
CA VAL A 125 8.73 -0.12 0.14
C VAL A 125 9.64 0.94 -0.46
N VAL A 126 9.94 1.97 0.32
CA VAL A 126 10.74 3.11 -0.13
C VAL A 126 12.07 3.11 0.61
N VAL A 127 13.16 3.15 -0.13
CA VAL A 127 14.49 3.40 0.43
C VAL A 127 14.93 4.78 -0.05
N HIS A 128 15.11 5.72 0.87
CA HIS A 128 15.45 7.10 0.54
C HIS A 128 16.46 7.68 1.50
N HIS A 129 17.06 8.81 1.12
CA HIS A 129 17.97 9.54 2.01
C HIS A 129 17.24 10.09 3.24
N SER A 130 17.89 10.03 4.41
CA SER A 130 17.44 10.69 5.64
C SER A 130 18.19 12.02 5.86
N GLY A 131 17.47 13.10 6.18
CA GLY A 131 18.08 14.41 6.50
C GLY A 131 18.16 15.40 5.33
N ALA A 132 19.11 16.34 5.41
CA ALA A 132 19.20 17.48 4.48
C ALA A 132 19.53 17.00 3.05
N ALA A 133 18.74 17.44 2.07
CA ALA A 133 18.76 17.05 0.66
C ALA A 133 20.18 16.81 0.09
N ARG A 134 20.64 15.56 0.20
CA ARG A 134 21.86 15.06 -0.39
C ARG A 134 21.55 13.80 -1.16
N VAL A 135 22.13 13.73 -2.34
CA VAL A 135 22.00 12.62 -3.26
C VAL A 135 22.76 11.41 -2.73
N THR A 136 22.15 10.22 -2.74
CA THR A 136 22.82 8.99 -2.26
C THR A 136 23.01 8.01 -3.42
N PRO A 137 24.21 7.44 -3.63
CA PRO A 137 24.41 6.37 -4.58
C PRO A 137 23.79 5.08 -4.05
N ILE A 138 22.89 4.48 -4.84
CA ILE A 138 22.15 3.25 -4.53
C ILE A 138 22.48 2.21 -5.59
N ARG A 139 22.70 0.97 -5.16
CA ARG A 139 22.82 -0.21 -6.02
C ARG A 139 21.57 -1.06 -5.93
N LEU A 140 21.12 -1.56 -7.07
CA LEU A 140 20.00 -2.47 -7.21
C LEU A 140 20.46 -3.80 -7.80
N THR A 141 20.08 -4.90 -7.18
CA THR A 141 20.32 -6.25 -7.67
C THR A 141 19.05 -7.09 -7.57
N VAL A 142 18.97 -8.14 -8.39
CA VAL A 142 17.93 -9.16 -8.32
C VAL A 142 18.56 -10.45 -7.83
N GLU A 143 18.10 -10.95 -6.69
CA GLU A 143 18.55 -12.23 -6.15
C GLU A 143 17.76 -13.38 -6.78
N ARG A 144 18.48 -14.30 -7.44
CA ARG A 144 17.93 -15.54 -7.96
C ARG A 144 18.65 -16.73 -7.34
N PRO A 145 18.04 -17.94 -7.30
CA PRO A 145 18.64 -19.11 -6.66
C PRO A 145 20.06 -19.45 -7.15
N GLU A 146 20.36 -19.18 -8.42
CA GLU A 146 21.63 -19.54 -9.04
C GLU A 146 22.65 -18.41 -9.10
N ARG A 147 22.21 -17.14 -9.00
CA ARG A 147 23.08 -15.96 -9.04
C ARG A 147 22.36 -14.70 -8.59
N GLU A 148 23.14 -13.74 -8.11
CA GLU A 148 22.73 -12.34 -8.03
C GLU A 148 22.98 -11.66 -9.38
N GLU A 149 22.00 -10.93 -9.89
CA GLU A 149 22.09 -10.19 -11.15
C GLU A 149 21.98 -8.69 -10.89
N GLU A 150 23.01 -7.94 -11.26
CA GLU A 150 23.02 -6.50 -11.07
C GLU A 150 22.13 -5.80 -12.09
N ILE A 151 21.16 -4.99 -11.61
CA ILE A 151 20.41 -4.05 -12.44
C ILE A 151 21.29 -2.84 -12.75
N GLY A 152 21.98 -2.35 -11.72
CA GLY A 152 22.93 -1.25 -11.81
C GLY A 152 22.91 -0.37 -10.56
N SER A 153 23.64 0.73 -10.62
CA SER A 153 23.64 1.76 -9.58
C SER A 153 23.35 3.14 -10.16
N PHE A 154 22.76 3.99 -9.33
CA PHE A 154 22.50 5.39 -9.67
C PHE A 154 22.55 6.27 -8.43
N THR A 155 22.68 7.57 -8.65
CA THR A 155 22.59 8.58 -7.58
C THR A 155 21.27 9.31 -7.72
N GLY A 156 20.50 9.39 -6.63
CA GLY A 156 19.20 10.06 -6.58
C GLY A 156 18.73 10.25 -5.14
N ASP A 157 17.45 10.60 -4.97
CA ASP A 157 16.83 10.78 -3.66
C ASP A 157 16.46 9.43 -3.01
N GLY A 158 16.30 8.38 -3.83
CA GLY A 158 15.90 7.06 -3.36
C GLY A 158 15.38 6.15 -4.48
N VAL A 159 14.73 5.07 -4.06
CA VAL A 159 14.02 4.11 -4.91
C VAL A 159 12.75 3.63 -4.22
N ILE A 160 11.70 3.43 -5.02
CA ILE A 160 10.42 2.87 -4.60
C ILE A 160 10.29 1.47 -5.20
N LEU A 161 9.98 0.48 -4.39
CA LEU A 161 9.61 -0.86 -4.82
C LEU A 161 8.13 -1.03 -4.51
N ALA A 162 7.29 -1.00 -5.56
CA ALA A 162 5.84 -0.94 -5.44
C ALA A 162 5.18 -2.23 -5.95
N SER A 163 4.11 -2.64 -5.28
CA SER A 163 3.16 -3.61 -5.79
C SER A 163 2.33 -2.99 -6.94
N PRO A 164 1.55 -3.78 -7.68
CA PRO A 164 0.59 -3.26 -8.65
C PRO A 164 -0.42 -2.30 -8.01
N THR A 165 -0.81 -2.57 -6.76
CA THR A 165 -1.68 -1.69 -5.97
C THR A 165 -0.98 -0.34 -5.70
N GLY A 166 0.29 -0.38 -5.28
CA GLY A 166 1.12 0.80 -5.05
C GLY A 166 1.54 1.57 -6.30
N SER A 167 1.38 0.99 -7.50
CA SER A 167 1.71 1.65 -8.78
C SER A 167 0.95 2.96 -9.00
N THR A 168 -0.20 3.13 -8.34
CA THR A 168 -1.04 4.34 -8.38
C THR A 168 -0.80 5.31 -7.23
N ALA A 169 0.11 4.97 -6.31
CA ALA A 169 0.44 5.74 -5.12
C ALA A 169 1.74 6.54 -5.33
N TYR A 170 2.76 6.35 -4.48
CA TYR A 170 3.97 7.15 -4.55
C TYR A 170 4.78 6.86 -5.83
N SER A 171 4.79 5.61 -6.28
CA SER A 171 5.42 5.20 -7.55
C SER A 171 4.90 6.02 -8.74
N LEU A 172 3.58 6.26 -8.86
CA LEU A 172 3.01 7.09 -9.93
C LEU A 172 3.59 8.51 -9.91
N SER A 173 3.71 9.09 -8.72
CA SER A 173 4.23 10.46 -8.55
C SER A 173 5.71 10.56 -8.93
N ALA A 174 6.48 9.50 -8.72
CA ALA A 174 7.87 9.38 -9.14
C ALA A 174 8.04 8.98 -10.63
N GLY A 175 6.95 8.86 -11.38
CA GLY A 175 6.97 8.55 -12.81
C GLY A 175 6.92 7.06 -13.15
N GLY A 176 6.61 6.19 -12.19
CA GLY A 176 6.35 4.77 -12.41
C GLY A 176 5.09 4.52 -13.26
N PRO A 177 5.00 3.37 -13.95
CA PRO A 177 3.83 3.01 -14.74
C PRO A 177 2.62 2.70 -13.84
N ILE A 178 1.41 2.95 -14.36
CA ILE A 178 0.18 2.43 -13.76
C ILE A 178 0.04 0.95 -14.13
N VAL A 179 -0.16 0.10 -13.14
CA VAL A 179 -0.29 -1.35 -13.31
C VAL A 179 -1.67 -1.79 -12.82
N ALA A 180 -2.33 -2.67 -13.57
CA ALA A 180 -3.60 -3.25 -13.14
C ALA A 180 -3.37 -4.18 -11.92
N PRO A 181 -4.27 -4.20 -10.92
CA PRO A 181 -4.00 -4.88 -9.65
C PRO A 181 -3.79 -6.40 -9.73
N ASP A 182 -4.26 -7.03 -10.81
CA ASP A 182 -4.18 -8.47 -11.09
C ASP A 182 -2.87 -8.91 -11.77
N VAL A 183 -2.00 -7.96 -12.16
CA VAL A 183 -0.72 -8.26 -12.81
C VAL A 183 0.32 -8.66 -11.75
N GLU A 184 0.95 -9.82 -11.91
CA GLU A 184 1.95 -10.33 -10.96
C GLU A 184 3.37 -9.76 -11.20
N CYS A 185 3.56 -8.49 -10.84
CA CYS A 185 4.85 -7.80 -10.98
C CYS A 185 5.20 -6.89 -9.80
N MET A 186 6.49 -6.56 -9.67
CA MET A 186 6.98 -5.48 -8.80
C MET A 186 7.50 -4.34 -9.67
N VAL A 187 7.18 -3.11 -9.30
CA VAL A 187 7.61 -1.90 -10.00
C VAL A 187 8.75 -1.25 -9.21
N VAL A 188 9.92 -1.12 -9.83
CA VAL A 188 11.08 -0.41 -9.27
C VAL A 188 11.12 0.99 -9.89
N THR A 189 10.86 2.01 -9.07
CA THR A 189 10.77 3.42 -9.50
C THR A 189 11.84 4.26 -8.79
N PRO A 190 12.91 4.67 -9.51
CA PRO A 190 13.91 5.59 -8.99
C PRO A 190 13.31 6.97 -8.67
N ILE A 191 13.72 7.59 -7.55
CA ILE A 191 13.28 8.93 -7.13
C ILE A 191 14.35 9.94 -7.53
N CYS A 192 13.98 10.89 -8.39
CA CYS A 192 14.85 11.97 -8.88
C CYS A 192 16.28 11.51 -9.27
N PRO A 193 16.45 10.45 -10.09
CA PRO A 193 17.78 9.99 -10.47
C PRO A 193 18.51 11.07 -11.27
N HIS A 194 19.78 11.32 -10.93
CA HIS A 194 20.61 12.30 -11.64
C HIS A 194 20.89 11.90 -13.09
N SER A 195 20.92 10.59 -13.37
CA SER A 195 21.08 10.09 -14.73
C SER A 195 19.74 10.07 -15.46
N LEU A 196 19.70 10.74 -16.61
CA LEU A 196 18.54 10.71 -17.51
C LEU A 196 18.32 9.35 -18.20
N SER A 197 19.24 8.39 -18.10
CA SER A 197 19.05 7.03 -18.65
C SER A 197 18.29 6.10 -17.70
N VAL A 198 18.22 6.44 -16.42
CA VAL A 198 17.55 5.63 -15.41
C VAL A 198 16.04 5.78 -15.58
N ARG A 199 15.34 4.65 -15.72
CA ARG A 199 13.89 4.58 -15.96
C ARG A 199 13.26 3.60 -14.97
N PRO A 200 11.96 3.74 -14.69
CA PRO A 200 11.22 2.73 -13.96
C PRO A 200 11.36 1.36 -14.64
N LEU A 201 11.51 0.32 -13.84
CA LEU A 201 11.67 -1.07 -14.26
C LEU A 201 10.53 -1.90 -13.68
N VAL A 202 10.01 -2.84 -14.45
CA VAL A 202 9.04 -3.82 -13.98
C VAL A 202 9.70 -5.19 -13.98
N VAL A 203 9.67 -5.88 -12.84
CA VAL A 203 10.19 -7.24 -12.66
C VAL A 203 9.06 -8.18 -12.23
N GLY A 204 9.24 -9.49 -12.38
CA GLY A 204 8.24 -10.47 -11.94
C GLY A 204 8.05 -10.42 -10.42
N SER A 205 6.84 -10.64 -9.91
CA SER A 205 6.60 -10.57 -8.44
C SER A 205 7.35 -11.65 -7.65
N HIS A 206 7.80 -12.72 -8.30
CA HIS A 206 8.58 -13.80 -7.68
C HIS A 206 10.06 -13.43 -7.48
N GLU A 207 10.52 -12.35 -8.11
CA GLU A 207 11.90 -11.88 -7.97
C GLU A 207 12.09 -11.20 -6.61
N LYS A 208 13.31 -11.31 -6.08
CA LYS A 208 13.74 -10.57 -4.89
C LYS A 208 14.65 -9.44 -5.33
N VAL A 209 14.29 -8.21 -5.00
CA VAL A 209 15.07 -7.02 -5.34
C VAL A 209 15.79 -6.53 -4.10
N ALA A 210 17.13 -6.50 -4.15
CA ALA A 210 17.96 -5.99 -3.08
C ALA A 210 18.42 -4.55 -3.38
N VAL A 211 18.41 -3.73 -2.34
CA VAL A 211 18.79 -2.32 -2.37
C VAL A 211 19.90 -2.10 -1.35
N THR A 212 21.07 -1.66 -1.82
CA THR A 212 22.23 -1.36 -0.97
C THR A 212 22.67 0.09 -1.17
N GLY A 213 22.90 0.82 -0.07
CA GLY A 213 23.56 2.12 -0.11
C GLY A 213 25.06 1.94 -0.42
N LEU A 214 25.62 2.80 -1.28
CA LEU A 214 27.03 2.72 -1.66
C LEU A 214 27.91 3.74 -0.93
N ASP A 215 27.34 4.65 -0.15
CA ASP A 215 28.08 5.67 0.58
C ASP A 215 28.14 5.35 2.09
N PRO A 216 29.33 5.06 2.65
CA PRO A 216 29.53 4.79 4.08
C PRO A 216 29.11 5.93 5.01
N GLY A 217 29.07 7.17 4.50
CA GLY A 217 28.82 8.39 5.29
C GLY A 217 27.36 8.86 5.33
N HIS A 218 26.43 8.10 4.74
CA HIS A 218 25.03 8.50 4.63
C HIS A 218 24.06 7.46 5.21
N ASN A 219 23.11 7.97 6.01
CA ASN A 219 22.04 7.15 6.57
C ASN A 219 20.87 7.13 5.58
N LEU A 220 20.54 5.93 5.11
CA LEU A 220 19.29 5.70 4.38
C LEU A 220 18.16 5.47 5.39
N GLN A 221 16.94 5.68 4.94
CA GLN A 221 15.72 5.37 5.66
C GLN A 221 14.87 4.42 4.82
N LEU A 222 14.35 3.41 5.49
CA LEU A 222 13.33 2.51 4.97
C LEU A 222 11.96 3.04 5.40
N THR A 223 11.04 3.16 4.46
CA THR A 223 9.65 3.53 4.71
C THR A 223 8.71 2.50 4.07
N ILE A 224 7.75 1.97 4.84
CA ILE A 224 6.78 0.96 4.42
C ILE A 224 5.38 1.58 4.37
N ASP A 225 4.78 1.64 3.17
CA ASP A 225 3.50 2.30 2.87
C ASP A 225 3.36 3.74 3.41
N GLY A 226 4.46 4.43 3.68
CA GLY A 226 4.47 5.74 4.34
C GLY A 226 4.04 5.74 5.82
N GLN A 227 4.03 4.57 6.48
CA GLN A 227 3.50 4.41 7.86
C GLN A 227 4.51 3.84 8.85
N VAL A 228 5.43 2.99 8.42
CA VAL A 228 6.50 2.42 9.25
C VAL A 228 7.82 2.91 8.73
N GLU A 229 8.68 3.40 9.62
CA GLU A 229 10.01 3.90 9.31
C GLU A 229 11.06 3.09 10.06
N ALA A 230 12.19 2.82 9.41
CA ALA A 230 13.38 2.25 10.03
C ALA A 230 14.63 2.95 9.48
N GLU A 231 15.57 3.28 10.36
CA GLU A 231 16.88 3.78 9.95
C GLU A 231 17.73 2.61 9.42
N LEU A 232 18.53 2.88 8.38
CA LEU A 232 19.42 1.92 7.76
C LEU A 232 20.87 2.36 7.97
N GLY A 233 21.70 1.42 8.42
CA GLY A 233 23.15 1.56 8.43
C GLY A 233 23.73 1.56 7.02
N SER A 234 24.94 2.09 6.87
CA SER A 234 25.56 2.27 5.56
C SER A 234 26.04 0.97 4.88
N GLN A 235 25.97 -0.16 5.58
CA GLN A 235 26.27 -1.50 5.05
C GLN A 235 25.03 -2.40 5.01
N ASP A 236 23.87 -1.90 5.43
CA ASP A 236 22.65 -2.68 5.47
C ASP A 236 22.08 -2.85 4.05
N THR A 237 21.44 -3.99 3.81
CA THR A 237 20.79 -4.28 2.53
C THR A 237 19.31 -4.54 2.76
N VAL A 238 18.46 -3.77 2.07
CA VAL A 238 17.01 -3.99 2.08
C VAL A 238 16.66 -4.98 0.98
N VAL A 239 16.04 -6.10 1.33
CA VAL A 239 15.57 -7.11 0.39
C VAL A 239 14.05 -7.06 0.34
N VAL A 240 13.50 -6.85 -0.87
CA VAL A 240 12.06 -6.78 -1.10
C VAL A 240 11.63 -7.93 -2.00
N SER A 241 10.56 -8.59 -1.62
CA SER A 241 10.01 -9.77 -2.30
C SER A 241 8.48 -9.75 -2.24
N ARG A 242 7.81 -10.67 -2.94
CA ARG A 242 6.39 -10.93 -2.69
C ARG A 242 6.21 -11.50 -1.28
N GLY A 243 5.27 -10.91 -0.54
CA GLY A 243 4.86 -11.37 0.78
C GLY A 243 4.05 -12.66 0.74
N GLU A 244 4.06 -13.37 1.85
CA GLU A 244 3.36 -14.66 2.00
C GLU A 244 1.84 -14.49 2.12
N HIS A 245 1.38 -13.29 2.44
CA HIS A 245 -0.01 -12.99 2.71
C HIS A 245 -0.60 -12.05 1.66
N GLU A 246 -1.89 -12.22 1.42
CA GLU A 246 -2.69 -11.34 0.59
C GLU A 246 -3.69 -10.59 1.46
N VAL A 247 -4.11 -9.41 1.00
CA VAL A 247 -5.20 -8.65 1.61
C VAL A 247 -6.46 -8.87 0.79
N SER A 248 -7.55 -9.20 1.48
CA SER A 248 -8.89 -9.33 0.90
C SER A 248 -9.58 -7.97 0.92
N LEU A 249 -9.74 -7.34 -0.25
CA LEU A 249 -10.42 -6.04 -0.38
C LEU A 249 -11.84 -6.24 -0.90
N VAL A 250 -12.82 -5.70 -0.18
CA VAL A 250 -14.22 -5.72 -0.59
C VAL A 250 -14.47 -4.63 -1.63
N GLN A 251 -15.07 -5.01 -2.76
CA GLN A 251 -15.50 -4.14 -3.84
C GLN A 251 -17.01 -4.30 -4.09
N LEU A 252 -17.72 -3.19 -4.29
CA LEU A 252 -19.13 -3.25 -4.68
C LEU A 252 -19.25 -3.59 -6.18
N GLN A 253 -20.36 -4.23 -6.57
CA GLN A 253 -20.60 -4.57 -7.97
C GLN A 253 -20.54 -3.33 -8.89
N GLY A 254 -19.89 -3.48 -10.05
CA GLY A 254 -19.72 -2.40 -11.02
C GLY A 254 -18.59 -1.41 -10.69
N GLN A 255 -17.90 -1.55 -9.56
CA GLN A 255 -16.67 -0.81 -9.31
C GLN A 255 -15.50 -1.53 -9.96
N THR A 256 -14.90 -0.92 -10.98
CA THR A 256 -13.72 -1.47 -11.67
C THR A 256 -12.51 -0.56 -11.49
N PHE A 257 -11.32 -1.17 -11.54
CA PHE A 257 -10.05 -0.42 -11.50
C PHE A 257 -9.97 0.66 -12.59
N LEU A 258 -10.36 0.33 -13.83
CA LEU A 258 -10.30 1.26 -14.96
C LEU A 258 -11.26 2.45 -14.80
N ASP A 259 -12.45 2.23 -14.26
CA ASP A 259 -13.40 3.33 -13.99
C ASP A 259 -12.89 4.23 -12.87
N THR A 260 -12.26 3.67 -11.85
CA THR A 260 -11.59 4.44 -10.80
C THR A 260 -10.43 5.25 -11.38
N MET A 261 -9.55 4.63 -12.18
CA MET A 261 -8.46 5.32 -12.86
C MET A 261 -8.95 6.49 -13.72
N ARG A 262 -9.99 6.28 -14.56
CA ARG A 262 -10.57 7.33 -15.40
C ARG A 262 -11.10 8.50 -14.59
N ARG A 263 -11.84 8.24 -13.51
CA ARG A 263 -12.37 9.28 -12.62
C ARG A 263 -11.27 10.00 -11.84
N LYS A 264 -10.25 9.28 -11.37
CA LYS A 264 -9.15 9.80 -10.54
C LYS A 264 -8.18 10.66 -11.33
N LEU A 265 -7.74 10.16 -12.48
CA LEU A 265 -6.69 10.79 -13.29
C LEU A 265 -7.26 11.67 -14.40
N ASN A 266 -8.59 11.80 -14.46
CA ASN A 266 -9.29 12.42 -15.58
C ASN A 266 -8.84 11.83 -16.93
N TRP A 267 -8.57 10.51 -16.93
CA TRP A 267 -7.89 9.83 -18.02
C TRP A 267 -8.76 9.83 -19.28
N ALA A 268 -8.22 10.40 -20.36
CA ALA A 268 -8.90 10.57 -21.64
C ALA A 268 -10.26 11.31 -21.55
N ALA A 269 -10.36 12.31 -20.66
CA ALA A 269 -11.51 13.22 -20.65
C ALA A 269 -11.75 13.78 -22.05
N ARG A 270 -12.96 13.52 -22.59
CA ARG A 270 -13.33 14.02 -23.92
C ARG A 270 -13.22 15.54 -23.91
N PRO A 271 -12.56 16.16 -24.90
CA PRO A 271 -12.65 17.61 -25.08
C PRO A 271 -14.14 17.99 -25.13
N PRO A 272 -14.54 19.14 -24.58
CA PRO A 272 -15.90 19.62 -24.77
C PRO A 272 -16.20 19.63 -26.28
N GLU A 273 -17.37 19.11 -26.66
CA GLU A 273 -17.82 19.16 -28.05
C GLU A 273 -17.73 20.63 -28.52
N ARG A 274 -17.04 20.85 -29.64
CA ARG A 274 -16.99 22.19 -30.24
C ARG A 274 -18.43 22.57 -30.62
N ALA A 275 -18.97 23.57 -29.93
CA ALA A 275 -20.23 24.22 -30.29
C ALA A 275 -20.14 24.89 -31.67
#